data_AF-A0A3D3EDC0-F1
#
_entry.id   AF-A0A3D3EDC0-F1
#
_cell.length_a   1.000
_cell.length_b   1.000
_cell.length_c   1.000
_cell.angle_alpha   90.00
_cell.angle_beta   90.00
_cell.angle_gamma   90.00
#
_symmetry.space_group_name_H-M   'P 1'
#
loop_
_entity.id
_entity.type
_entity.pdbx_description
1 polymer ?
#
loop_
_entity_poly.entity_id
_entity_poly.type
_entity_poly.pdbx_seq_one_letter_code
_entity_poly.pdbx_strand_id
1 'polypeptide(L)'
;MPEVIINGPEGRIECRYMPAEAPDAPTALILHPEPDRGGTMNNRVTYALYQHFQSRGFAVMRFNFRGVGRSQGTYDNGEGELSDAATAMDWLQSQNPASTQCWIAGFSFGSWIGMQLMMRRPEIRGFISVTPPAVTHDFTFLAPCPASGL
;
A
#
# COMPACT_ATOMS: atom_id res chain seq x y z
N MET A 1 -7.54 14.39 7.16
CA MET A 1 -6.99 13.03 7.38
C MET A 1 -5.78 13.16 8.27
N PRO A 2 -5.76 12.54 9.46
CA PRO A 2 -4.66 12.69 10.40
C PRO A 2 -3.35 12.19 9.80
N GLU A 3 -2.29 12.94 10.09
CA GLU A 3 -0.91 12.50 9.86
C GLU A 3 -0.56 11.47 10.93
N VAL A 4 -0.01 10.34 10.48
CA VAL A 4 0.47 9.28 11.35
C VAL A 4 1.92 9.04 10.97
N ILE A 5 2.78 8.85 11.97
CA ILE A 5 4.15 8.40 11.74
C ILE A 5 4.28 7.04 12.42
N ILE A 6 4.73 6.04 11.67
CA ILE A 6 4.97 4.68 12.17
C ILE A 6 6.46 4.36 12.10
N ASN A 7 6.90 3.39 12.89
CA ASN A 7 8.29 2.92 12.84
C ASN A 7 8.39 1.83 11.77
N GLY A 8 9.19 2.09 10.73
CA GLY A 8 9.55 1.15 9.69
C GLY A 8 10.96 0.58 9.87
N PRO A 9 11.38 -0.32 8.95
CA PRO A 9 12.67 -0.99 9.00
C PRO A 9 13.89 -0.05 9.00
N GLU A 10 13.81 1.08 8.29
CA GLU A 10 14.87 2.10 8.22
C GLU A 10 14.52 3.42 8.94
N GLY A 11 13.60 3.34 9.90
CA GLY A 11 13.17 4.50 10.68
C GLY A 11 11.75 4.91 10.36
N ARG A 12 11.42 6.18 10.57
CA ARG A 12 10.03 6.67 10.51
C ARG A 12 9.46 6.56 9.09
N ILE A 13 8.21 6.11 8.99
CA ILE A 13 7.41 6.11 7.76
C ILE A 13 6.27 7.12 7.94
N GLU A 14 6.13 8.03 6.97
CA GLU A 14 5.04 9.01 6.93
C GLU A 14 3.78 8.41 6.32
N CYS A 15 2.68 8.43 7.08
CA CYS A 15 1.39 7.90 6.69
C CYS A 15 0.28 8.97 6.74
N ARG A 16 -0.80 8.70 6.01
CA ARG A 16 -2.11 9.33 6.17
C ARG A 16 -3.15 8.23 6.28
N TYR A 17 -3.85 8.21 7.40
CA TYR A 17 -4.84 7.17 7.73
C TYR A 17 -6.22 7.79 7.91
N MET A 18 -7.22 7.20 7.28
CA MET A 18 -8.63 7.54 7.46
C MET A 18 -9.36 6.32 8.01
N PRO A 19 -9.86 6.36 9.26
CA PRO A 19 -10.70 5.29 9.77
C PRO A 19 -12.04 5.26 9.01
N ALA A 20 -12.65 4.08 8.93
CA ALA A 20 -14.03 3.92 8.49
C ALA A 20 -15.02 4.28 9.61
N GLU A 21 -16.28 4.47 9.24
CA GLU A 21 -17.37 4.66 10.22
C GLU A 21 -17.76 3.34 10.90
N ALA A 22 -17.76 2.23 10.16
CA ALA A 22 -18.10 0.91 10.68
C ALA A 22 -16.86 0.22 11.28
N PRO A 23 -16.93 -0.34 12.51
CA PRO A 23 -15.78 -1.00 13.15
C PRO A 23 -15.24 -2.22 12.42
N ASP A 24 -16.08 -2.92 11.65
CA ASP A 24 -15.76 -4.13 10.89
C ASP A 24 -15.51 -3.85 9.40
N ALA A 25 -15.43 -2.57 9.01
CA ALA A 25 -15.21 -2.14 7.65
C ALA A 25 -13.95 -2.78 7.03
N PRO A 26 -13.94 -3.04 5.71
CA PRO A 26 -12.76 -3.51 5.02
C PRO A 26 -11.65 -2.46 5.05
N THR A 27 -10.39 -2.90 5.06
CA THR A 27 -9.21 -2.03 5.03
C THR A 27 -8.61 -1.96 3.62
N ALA A 28 -7.98 -0.83 3.29
CA ALA A 28 -7.24 -0.67 2.05
C ALA A 28 -5.90 0.04 2.26
N LEU A 29 -4.81 -0.57 1.79
CA LEU A 29 -3.49 0.04 1.72
C LEU A 29 -3.23 0.55 0.30
N ILE A 30 -2.89 1.83 0.16
CA ILE A 30 -2.63 2.48 -1.13
C ILE A 30 -1.14 2.79 -1.29
N LEU A 31 -0.54 2.26 -2.36
CA LEU A 31 0.87 2.38 -2.70
C LEU A 31 1.09 3.33 -3.87
N HIS A 32 2.12 4.16 -3.77
CA HIS A 32 2.41 5.22 -4.73
C HIS A 32 3.44 4.78 -5.79
N PRO A 33 3.63 5.55 -6.89
CA PRO A 33 4.57 5.21 -7.95
C PRO A 33 6.03 5.44 -7.52
N GLU A 34 6.96 5.24 -8.45
CA GLU A 34 8.41 5.20 -8.26
C GLU A 34 8.95 6.32 -7.32
N PRO A 35 9.51 5.97 -6.14
CA PRO A 35 10.10 6.93 -5.19
C PRO A 35 11.18 7.83 -5.82
N ASP A 36 12.07 7.24 -6.61
CA ASP A 36 13.21 7.88 -7.27
C ASP A 36 12.80 8.82 -8.44
N ARG A 37 11.55 8.73 -8.90
CA ARG A 37 11.00 9.56 -9.98
C ARG A 37 9.95 10.56 -9.52
N GLY A 38 9.98 10.90 -8.22
CA GLY A 38 9.07 11.89 -7.62
C GLY A 38 7.68 11.35 -7.29
N GLY A 39 7.51 10.02 -7.25
CA GLY A 39 6.31 9.39 -6.73
C GLY A 39 6.14 9.66 -5.23
N THR A 40 4.91 10.00 -4.82
CA THR A 40 4.56 10.24 -3.41
C THR A 40 3.14 9.76 -3.13
N MET A 41 2.79 9.57 -1.85
CA MET A 41 1.42 9.25 -1.44
C MET A 41 0.37 10.27 -1.91
N ASN A 42 0.78 11.48 -2.32
CA ASN A 42 -0.09 12.55 -2.81
C ASN A 42 -0.13 12.62 -4.36
N ASN A 43 0.46 11.66 -5.07
CA ASN A 43 0.30 11.54 -6.52
C ASN A 43 -1.20 11.50 -6.89
N ARG A 44 -1.59 12.13 -8.00
CA ARG A 44 -3.00 12.27 -8.41
C ARG A 44 -3.72 10.93 -8.53
N VAL A 45 -3.07 9.89 -9.08
CA VAL A 45 -3.65 8.55 -9.24
C VAL A 45 -3.77 7.86 -7.89
N THR A 46 -2.70 7.89 -7.08
CA THR A 46 -2.70 7.35 -5.70
C THR A 46 -3.78 8.01 -4.83
N TYR A 47 -3.94 9.32 -4.94
CA TYR A 47 -4.97 10.05 -4.21
C TYR A 47 -6.38 9.70 -4.70
N ALA A 48 -6.59 9.56 -6.01
CA ALA A 48 -7.87 9.12 -6.57
C ALA A 48 -8.23 7.70 -6.11
N LEU A 49 -7.27 6.76 -6.08
CA LEU A 49 -7.48 5.42 -5.52
C LEU A 49 -7.94 5.51 -4.06
N TYR A 50 -7.26 6.30 -3.23
CA TYR A 50 -7.68 6.55 -1.86
C TYR A 50 -9.14 7.04 -1.79
N GLN A 51 -9.49 8.06 -2.57
CA GLN A 51 -10.86 8.62 -2.56
C GLN A 51 -11.91 7.57 -2.94
N HIS A 52 -11.58 6.70 -3.91
CA HIS A 52 -12.48 5.63 -4.32
C HIS A 52 -12.70 4.56 -3.26
N PHE A 53 -11.68 4.18 -2.49
CA PHE A 53 -11.85 3.26 -1.35
C PHE A 53 -12.62 3.92 -0.21
N GLN A 54 -12.26 5.17 0.11
CA GLN A 54 -12.93 5.92 1.18
C GLN A 54 -14.42 6.09 0.89
N SER A 55 -14.80 6.44 -0.34
CA SER A 55 -16.21 6.61 -0.72
C SER A 55 -17.02 5.31 -0.67
N ARG A 56 -16.36 4.15 -0.55
CA ARG A 56 -16.96 2.82 -0.41
C ARG A 56 -16.96 2.32 1.04
N GLY A 57 -16.60 3.18 2.00
CA GLY A 57 -16.64 2.86 3.43
C GLY A 57 -15.43 2.09 3.95
N PHE A 58 -14.31 2.07 3.21
CA PHE A 58 -13.09 1.41 3.67
C PHE A 58 -12.35 2.27 4.71
N ALA A 59 -11.65 1.61 5.64
CA ALA A 59 -10.59 2.24 6.40
C ALA A 59 -9.33 2.27 5.53
N VAL A 60 -8.86 3.45 5.15
CA VAL A 60 -7.84 3.60 4.10
C VAL A 60 -6.56 4.19 4.66
N MET A 61 -5.44 3.58 4.33
CA MET A 61 -4.12 4.16 4.58
C MET A 61 -3.33 4.31 3.29
N ARG A 62 -2.66 5.46 3.16
CA ARG A 62 -1.62 5.71 2.17
C ARG A 62 -0.37 6.20 2.90
N PHE A 63 0.81 5.86 2.41
CA PHE A 63 2.06 6.23 3.07
C PHE A 63 3.14 6.52 2.02
N ASN A 64 4.18 7.24 2.42
CA ASN A 64 5.37 7.46 1.61
C ASN A 64 6.38 6.33 1.86
N PHE A 65 6.87 5.69 0.79
CA PHE A 65 7.99 4.75 0.89
C PHE A 65 9.24 5.42 1.49
N ARG A 66 10.20 4.60 1.95
CA ARG A 66 11.50 5.09 2.42
C ARG A 66 12.13 6.10 1.45
N GLY A 67 12.78 7.12 2.02
CA GLY A 67 13.39 8.21 1.25
C GLY A 67 12.42 9.23 0.63
N VAL A 68 11.09 9.08 0.80
CA VAL A 68 10.09 10.00 0.26
C VAL A 68 9.45 10.85 1.36
N GLY A 69 9.37 12.17 1.15
CA GLY A 69 8.70 13.08 2.08
C GLY A 69 9.35 13.07 3.46
N ARG A 70 8.60 12.70 4.50
CA ARG A 70 9.12 12.56 5.88
C ARG A 70 9.53 11.13 6.24
N SER A 71 9.41 10.18 5.31
CA SER A 71 9.88 8.82 5.51
C SER A 71 11.40 8.77 5.46
N GLN A 72 12.01 8.13 6.46
CA GLN A 72 13.47 7.95 6.55
C GLN A 72 13.94 6.80 5.66
N GLY A 73 15.26 6.59 5.59
CA GLY A 73 15.87 5.59 4.72
C GLY A 73 16.14 6.10 3.31
N THR A 74 16.56 5.19 2.43
CA THR A 74 16.84 5.47 1.02
C THR A 74 16.15 4.45 0.12
N TYR A 75 15.78 4.85 -1.10
CA TYR A 75 15.20 3.96 -2.09
C TYR A 75 16.07 2.71 -2.31
N ASP A 76 15.46 1.53 -2.26
CA ASP A 76 16.15 0.23 -2.19
C ASP A 76 15.72 -0.74 -3.31
N ASN A 77 15.26 -0.22 -4.45
CA ASN A 77 14.89 -1.00 -5.64
C ASN A 77 13.84 -2.11 -5.41
N GLY A 78 13.04 -2.00 -4.34
CA GLY A 78 11.86 -2.82 -4.11
C GLY A 78 11.88 -3.69 -2.85
N GLU A 79 13.02 -4.19 -2.41
CA GLU A 79 13.08 -5.08 -1.23
C GLU A 79 12.75 -4.30 0.05
N GLY A 80 13.37 -3.13 0.19
CA GLY A 80 13.05 -2.19 1.23
C GLY A 80 11.60 -1.71 1.19
N GLU A 81 11.13 -1.29 0.02
CA GLU A 81 9.76 -0.77 -0.15
C GLU A 81 8.70 -1.83 0.13
N LEU A 82 8.97 -3.10 -0.18
CA LEU A 82 8.11 -4.22 0.20
C LEU A 82 8.03 -4.37 1.73
N SER A 83 9.15 -4.21 2.43
CA SER A 83 9.22 -4.27 3.90
C SER A 83 8.48 -3.11 4.55
N ASP A 84 8.55 -1.92 3.93
CA ASP A 84 7.77 -0.74 4.37
C ASP A 84 6.27 -0.99 4.19
N ALA A 85 5.86 -1.55 3.04
CA ALA A 85 4.46 -1.89 2.77
C ALA A 85 3.92 -2.97 3.72
N ALA A 86 4.73 -3.98 4.07
CA ALA A 86 4.36 -4.98 5.06
C ALA A 86 4.14 -4.33 6.44
N THR A 87 5.05 -3.45 6.87
CA THR A 87 4.95 -2.72 8.14
C THR A 87 3.71 -1.82 8.19
N ALA A 88 3.45 -1.12 7.09
CA ALA A 88 2.26 -0.31 6.91
C ALA A 88 0.97 -1.16 7.00
N MET A 89 0.97 -2.34 6.38
CA MET A 89 -0.15 -3.28 6.44
C MET A 89 -0.41 -3.77 7.88
N ASP A 90 0.65 -4.17 8.59
CA ASP A 90 0.54 -4.64 9.98
C ASP A 90 -0.03 -3.56 10.88
N TRP A 91 0.44 -2.32 10.71
CA TRP A 91 -0.11 -1.19 11.45
C TRP A 91 -1.60 -0.99 11.13
N LEU A 92 -1.97 -0.98 9.84
CA LEU A 92 -3.37 -0.80 9.42
C LEU A 92 -4.29 -1.87 10.01
N GLN A 93 -3.86 -3.13 10.03
CA GLN A 93 -4.62 -4.23 10.64
C GLN A 93 -4.70 -4.08 12.16
N SER A 94 -3.62 -3.67 12.84
CA SER A 94 -3.63 -3.44 14.29
C SER A 94 -4.64 -2.36 14.70
N GLN A 95 -4.86 -1.36 13.85
CA GLN A 95 -5.86 -0.31 14.10
C GLN A 95 -7.29 -0.73 13.77
N ASN A 96 -7.47 -1.84 13.03
CA ASN A 96 -8.77 -2.33 12.57
C ASN A 96 -8.92 -3.84 12.87
N PRO A 97 -8.84 -4.28 14.14
CA PRO A 97 -8.81 -5.69 14.50
C PRO A 97 -10.11 -6.45 14.19
N ALA A 98 -11.23 -5.74 14.04
CA ALA A 98 -12.52 -6.32 13.67
C ALA A 98 -12.75 -6.40 12.15
N SER A 99 -11.83 -5.87 11.34
CA SER A 99 -11.94 -5.93 9.89
C SER A 99 -11.78 -7.36 9.38
N THR A 100 -12.68 -7.77 8.48
CA THR A 100 -12.68 -9.13 7.92
C THR A 100 -12.05 -9.22 6.53
N GLN A 101 -11.75 -8.08 5.90
CA GLN A 101 -11.23 -8.00 4.54
C GLN A 101 -10.14 -6.94 4.43
N CYS A 102 -9.06 -7.31 3.77
CA CYS A 102 -7.94 -6.43 3.49
C CYS A 102 -7.70 -6.32 1.97
N TRP A 103 -7.51 -5.10 1.49
CA TRP A 103 -7.22 -4.79 0.10
C TRP A 103 -5.90 -4.03 -0.04
N ILE A 104 -5.28 -4.18 -1.20
CA ILE A 104 -4.10 -3.40 -1.58
C ILE A 104 -4.29 -2.79 -2.95
N ALA A 105 -3.91 -1.53 -3.12
CA ALA A 105 -3.99 -0.86 -4.42
C ALA A 105 -2.70 -0.12 -4.71
N GLY A 106 -2.19 -0.27 -5.92
CA GLY A 106 -0.94 0.33 -6.36
C GLY A 106 -1.07 1.08 -7.67
N PHE A 107 -0.13 2.00 -7.90
CA PHE A 107 0.08 2.66 -9.18
C PHE A 107 1.56 2.52 -9.60
N SER A 108 1.81 2.08 -10.83
CA SER A 108 3.15 1.82 -11.38
C SER A 108 4.01 0.93 -10.46
N PHE A 109 5.17 1.40 -9.99
CA PHE A 109 5.97 0.71 -8.97
C PHE A 109 5.17 0.22 -7.76
N GLY A 110 4.22 1.01 -7.27
CA GLY A 110 3.33 0.60 -6.17
C GLY A 110 2.47 -0.62 -6.52
N SER A 111 2.11 -0.83 -7.78
CA SER A 111 1.41 -2.05 -8.23
C SER A 111 2.31 -3.26 -8.14
N TRP A 112 3.59 -3.14 -8.52
CA TRP A 112 4.56 -4.21 -8.41
C TRP A 112 4.80 -4.62 -6.95
N ILE A 113 5.03 -3.64 -6.06
CA ILE A 113 5.16 -3.89 -4.61
C ILE A 113 3.89 -4.47 -4.02
N GLY A 114 2.71 -3.94 -4.40
CA GLY A 114 1.43 -4.40 -3.88
C GLY A 114 1.15 -5.86 -4.22
N MET A 115 1.43 -6.26 -5.46
CA MET A 115 1.28 -7.64 -5.91
C MET A 115 2.29 -8.57 -5.24
N GLN A 116 3.52 -8.12 -5.02
CA GLN A 116 4.51 -8.86 -4.24
C GLN A 116 4.08 -9.08 -2.79
N LEU A 117 3.50 -8.06 -2.14
CA LEU A 117 3.02 -8.17 -0.77
C LEU A 117 1.82 -9.11 -0.68
N MET A 118 0.88 -9.00 -1.62
CA MET A 118 -0.28 -9.89 -1.72
C MET A 118 0.12 -11.37 -1.77
N MET A 119 1.13 -11.73 -2.55
CA MET A 119 1.61 -13.12 -2.60
C MET A 119 2.16 -13.64 -1.26
N ARG A 120 2.57 -12.74 -0.36
CA ARG A 120 3.15 -13.06 0.95
C ARG A 120 2.14 -12.96 2.10
N ARG A 121 0.94 -12.43 1.85
CA ARG A 121 -0.05 -12.07 2.88
C ARG A 121 -1.44 -12.61 2.49
N PRO A 122 -1.79 -13.85 2.90
CA PRO A 122 -3.04 -14.50 2.49
C PRO A 122 -4.31 -13.81 3.00
N GLU A 123 -4.19 -12.91 3.98
CA GLU A 123 -5.28 -12.04 4.43
C GLU A 123 -5.72 -11.00 3.38
N ILE A 124 -4.88 -10.70 2.38
CA ILE A 124 -5.18 -9.74 1.32
C ILE A 124 -6.13 -10.44 0.34
N ARG A 125 -7.39 -10.02 0.35
CA ARG A 125 -8.48 -10.67 -0.40
C ARG A 125 -8.72 -10.07 -1.78
N GLY A 126 -8.27 -8.85 -2.01
CA GLY A 126 -8.42 -8.16 -3.28
C GLY A 126 -7.28 -7.18 -3.53
N PHE A 127 -7.01 -6.93 -4.81
CA PHE A 127 -6.02 -5.96 -5.22
C PHE A 127 -6.47 -5.13 -6.42
N ILE A 128 -5.94 -3.92 -6.53
CA ILE A 128 -6.06 -3.06 -7.71
C ILE A 128 -4.67 -2.66 -8.20
N SER A 129 -4.35 -2.97 -9.45
CA SER A 129 -3.04 -2.61 -10.04
C SER A 129 -3.20 -1.63 -11.18
N VAL A 130 -2.92 -0.35 -10.93
CA VAL A 130 -2.97 0.69 -11.97
C VAL A 130 -1.63 0.75 -12.69
N THR A 131 -1.64 0.56 -14.01
CA THR A 131 -0.45 0.56 -14.90
C THR A 131 0.74 -0.25 -14.37
N PRO A 132 0.57 -1.55 -14.07
CA PRO A 132 1.67 -2.37 -13.55
C PRO A 132 2.85 -2.40 -14.54
N PRO A 133 4.09 -2.15 -14.10
CA PRO A 133 5.25 -1.98 -14.98
C PRO A 133 5.85 -3.34 -15.41
N ALA A 134 5.03 -4.21 -16.02
CA ALA A 134 5.39 -5.59 -16.38
C ALA A 134 6.51 -5.71 -17.44
N VAL A 135 6.88 -4.61 -18.10
CA VAL A 135 8.01 -4.56 -19.04
C VAL A 135 9.35 -4.38 -18.32
N THR A 136 9.35 -3.66 -17.19
CA THR A 136 10.58 -3.26 -16.49
C THR A 136 10.82 -4.03 -15.19
N HIS A 137 9.80 -4.69 -14.65
CA HIS A 137 9.88 -5.47 -13.42
C HIS A 137 9.41 -6.90 -13.65
N ASP A 138 9.99 -7.83 -12.89
CA ASP A 138 9.62 -9.23 -12.93
C ASP A 138 8.30 -9.47 -12.18
N PHE A 139 7.35 -10.16 -12.83
CA PHE A 139 6.06 -10.57 -12.28
C PHE A 139 5.88 -12.10 -12.26
N THR A 140 6.93 -12.88 -12.54
CA THR A 140 6.87 -14.35 -12.55
C THR A 140 6.47 -14.94 -11.19
N PHE A 141 6.67 -14.19 -10.10
CA PHE A 141 6.23 -14.54 -8.74
C PHE A 141 4.70 -14.78 -8.61
N LEU A 142 3.90 -14.36 -9.60
CA LEU A 142 2.44 -14.53 -9.60
C LEU A 142 1.96 -15.92 -10.03
N ALA A 143 2.83 -16.87 -10.34
CA ALA A 143 2.41 -18.19 -10.82
C ALA A 143 2.57 -19.27 -9.74
N PRO A 144 1.47 -19.82 -9.16
CA PRO A 144 0.05 -19.47 -9.33
C PRO A 144 -0.44 -18.35 -8.39
N CYS A 145 -1.33 -17.48 -8.87
CA CYS A 145 -1.83 -16.31 -8.11
C CYS A 145 -2.99 -16.73 -7.18
N PRO A 146 -2.91 -16.46 -5.87
CA PRO A 146 -3.87 -16.94 -4.88
C PRO A 146 -5.12 -16.05 -4.73
N ALA A 147 -5.14 -14.86 -5.35
CA ALA A 147 -6.19 -13.85 -5.13
C ALA A 147 -6.79 -13.32 -6.44
N SER A 148 -8.06 -12.89 -6.38
CA SER A 148 -8.75 -12.24 -7.50
C SER A 148 -8.37 -10.76 -7.56
N GLY A 149 -8.09 -10.24 -8.76
CA GLY A 149 -7.63 -8.86 -8.99
C GLY A 149 -8.44 -8.09 -10.02
N LEU A 150 -8.30 -6.76 -9.98
CA LEU A 150 -8.82 -5.81 -10.97
C LEU A 150 -7.73 -4.85 -11.47
#